data_AF-B9WCV2-F1
#
_entry.id   AF-B9WCV2-F1
#
_cell.length_a   1.000
_cell.length_b   1.000
_cell.length_c   1.000
_cell.angle_alpha   90.00
_cell.angle_beta   90.00
_cell.angle_gamma   90.00
#
_symmetry.space_group_name_H-M   'P 1'
#
loop_
_entity.id
_entity.type
_entity.pdbx_description
1 polymer ?
#
loop_
_entity_poly.entity_id
_entity_poly.type
_entity_poly.pdbx_seq_one_letter_code
_entity_poly.pdbx_strand_id
1 'polypeptide(L)'
;MEELKLDRSAKFLVVGIENISKSRLNQLEEWKQLDNPNKSSVDRLNRRIITEVNLNNDDEDNDDNGRANRTNAQDTYKLYLEDISTKNITQAYEKEPLRFLRVENTGTPLPIKLGGRLTVLKGASTFNGVLLLTNKNCEYHGIHPDDANYVSILNDGVIKKQIELLSL
;
A
#
# COMPACT_ATOMS: atom_id res chain seq x y z
N MET A 1 -12.10 27.55 -1.36
CA MET A 1 -11.08 27.04 -0.43
C MET A 1 -9.79 26.91 -1.23
N GLU A 2 -8.68 27.44 -0.73
CA GLU A 2 -7.49 27.74 -1.54
C GLU A 2 -6.53 26.54 -1.61
N GLU A 3 -6.13 26.17 -2.82
CA GLU A 3 -5.06 25.19 -3.06
C GLU A 3 -3.72 25.91 -2.84
N LEU A 4 -3.00 25.50 -1.80
CA LEU A 4 -1.67 26.02 -1.48
C LEU A 4 -0.59 25.14 -2.10
N LYS A 5 0.62 25.68 -2.26
CA LYS A 5 1.77 24.92 -2.75
C LYS A 5 2.87 24.87 -1.70
N LEU A 6 3.51 23.71 -1.60
CA LEU A 6 4.68 23.53 -0.74
C LEU A 6 5.81 24.46 -1.18
N ASP A 7 6.33 25.24 -0.23
CA ASP A 7 7.34 26.29 -0.45
C ASP A 7 8.75 25.73 -0.66
N ARG A 8 9.04 24.57 -0.06
CA ARG A 8 10.31 23.83 -0.13
C ARG A 8 10.09 22.33 -0.26
N SER A 9 11.05 21.62 -0.83
CA SER A 9 11.01 20.16 -0.80
C SER A 9 11.20 19.65 0.63
N ALA A 10 10.52 18.57 0.99
CA ALA A 10 10.58 17.96 2.30
C ALA A 10 10.73 16.44 2.18
N LYS A 11 11.37 15.83 3.19
CA LYS A 11 11.64 14.39 3.24
C LYS A 11 10.82 13.75 4.34
N PHE A 12 10.19 12.65 4.01
CA PHE A 12 9.27 11.93 4.87
C PHE A 12 9.60 10.45 4.95
N LEU A 13 9.16 9.82 6.03
CA LEU A 13 9.03 8.38 6.15
C LEU A 13 7.57 8.00 5.96
N VAL A 14 7.29 6.97 5.16
CA VAL A 14 5.94 6.42 5.02
C VAL A 14 5.64 5.54 6.22
N VAL A 15 4.92 6.06 7.21
CA VAL A 15 4.66 5.36 8.49
C VAL A 15 3.30 4.66 8.52
N GLY A 16 2.42 4.96 7.57
CA GLY A 16 1.14 4.27 7.42
C GLY A 16 0.59 4.40 6.01
N ILE A 17 -0.19 3.40 5.60
CA ILE A 17 -0.85 3.35 4.29
C ILE A 17 -2.25 2.78 4.48
N GLU A 18 -3.23 3.45 3.88
CA GLU A 18 -4.63 3.05 3.88
C GLU A 18 -5.13 3.02 2.45
N ASN A 19 -5.75 1.91 2.04
CA ASN A 19 -6.43 1.83 0.76
C ASN A 19 -7.81 2.48 0.93
N ILE A 20 -8.04 3.61 0.29
CA ILE A 20 -9.30 4.36 0.40
C ILE A 20 -10.29 4.04 -0.73
N SER A 21 -9.93 3.17 -1.68
CA SER A 21 -10.84 2.67 -2.71
C SER A 21 -11.57 1.39 -2.30
N LYS A 22 -11.17 0.73 -1.21
CA LYS A 22 -11.82 -0.49 -0.68
C LYS A 22 -12.59 -0.21 0.60
N SER A 23 -13.72 -0.91 0.79
CA SER A 23 -14.44 -0.86 2.06
C SER A 23 -13.60 -1.41 3.21
N ARG A 24 -13.78 -0.84 4.41
CA ARG A 24 -13.11 -1.30 5.65
C ARG A 24 -13.34 -2.79 5.91
N LEU A 25 -14.55 -3.30 5.62
CA LEU A 25 -14.90 -4.72 5.75
C LEU A 25 -14.05 -5.59 4.81
N ASN A 26 -13.94 -5.23 3.53
CA ASN A 26 -13.13 -5.98 2.57
C ASN A 26 -11.66 -5.97 2.97
N GLN A 27 -11.14 -4.82 3.41
CA GLN A 27 -9.76 -4.73 3.90
C GLN A 27 -9.54 -5.65 5.11
N LEU A 28 -10.47 -5.65 6.09
CA LEU A 28 -10.39 -6.51 7.26
C LEU A 28 -10.39 -8.01 6.90
N GLU A 29 -11.21 -8.42 5.93
CA GLU A 29 -11.22 -9.79 5.42
C GLU A 29 -9.88 -10.18 4.79
N GLU A 30 -9.31 -9.30 3.95
CA GLU A 30 -8.00 -9.53 3.32
C GLU A 30 -6.89 -9.75 4.36
N TRP A 31 -6.88 -8.94 5.43
CA TRP A 31 -5.92 -9.09 6.52
C TRP A 31 -6.15 -10.35 7.37
N LYS A 32 -7.40 -10.70 7.69
CA LYS A 32 -7.73 -11.92 8.44
C LYS A 32 -7.37 -13.19 7.67
N GLN A 33 -7.50 -13.18 6.35
CA GLN A 33 -7.12 -14.31 5.50
C GLN A 33 -5.61 -14.60 5.58
N LEU A 34 -4.78 -13.58 5.79
CA LEU A 34 -3.34 -13.76 5.99
C LEU A 34 -2.98 -14.25 7.39
N ASP A 35 -3.70 -13.81 8.43
CA ASP A 35 -3.46 -14.26 9.80
C ASP A 35 -3.88 -15.73 10.01
N ASN A 36 -5.01 -16.13 9.42
CA ASN A 36 -5.49 -17.50 9.48
C ASN A 36 -6.18 -17.93 8.17
N PRO A 37 -5.44 -18.52 7.22
CA PRO A 37 -5.98 -18.94 5.93
C PRO A 37 -7.17 -19.91 6.05
N ASN A 38 -7.11 -20.79 7.06
CA ASN A 38 -8.09 -21.85 7.30
C ASN A 38 -9.40 -21.36 7.92
N LYS A 39 -9.43 -20.13 8.45
CA LYS A 39 -10.65 -19.51 9.01
C LYS A 39 -11.31 -18.51 8.06
N SER A 40 -10.75 -18.27 6.88
CA SER A 40 -11.40 -17.42 5.89
C SER A 40 -12.74 -18.05 5.47
N SER A 41 -13.82 -17.26 5.51
CA SER A 41 -15.17 -17.74 5.28
C SER A 41 -15.24 -18.55 3.98
N VAL A 42 -15.61 -19.82 4.13
CA VAL A 42 -15.74 -20.85 3.09
C VAL A 42 -16.70 -20.45 1.95
N ASP A 43 -17.46 -19.37 2.13
CA ASP A 43 -18.42 -18.85 1.15
C ASP A 43 -17.76 -18.18 -0.06
N ARG A 44 -16.45 -17.91 0.02
CA ARG A 44 -15.61 -17.62 -1.16
C ARG A 44 -14.78 -18.82 -1.53
N LEU A 45 -15.43 -19.97 -1.71
CA LEU A 45 -14.92 -20.99 -2.62
C LEU A 45 -14.64 -20.29 -3.95
N ASN A 46 -13.36 -20.09 -4.24
CA ASN A 46 -12.81 -19.89 -5.58
C ASN A 46 -13.20 -21.08 -6.47
N ARG A 47 -14.50 -21.25 -6.77
CA ARG A 47 -14.91 -21.95 -7.98
C ARG A 47 -14.57 -21.03 -9.13
N ARG A 48 -13.31 -21.08 -9.58
CA ARG A 48 -13.08 -21.08 -11.02
C ARG A 48 -13.86 -22.27 -11.53
N ILE A 49 -15.09 -22.03 -11.99
CA ILE A 49 -15.72 -22.95 -12.92
C ILE A 49 -14.81 -22.86 -14.16
N ILE A 50 -13.93 -23.84 -14.32
CA ILE A 50 -13.24 -24.07 -15.58
C ILE A 50 -14.36 -24.56 -16.51
N THR A 51 -14.95 -23.65 -17.27
CA THR A 51 -16.03 -23.99 -18.21
C THR A 51 -15.51 -24.60 -19.50
N GLU A 52 -14.21 -24.53 -19.80
CA GLU A 52 -13.67 -25.07 -21.06
C GLU A 52 -12.25 -25.63 -20.83
N VAL A 53 -12.10 -26.93 -21.11
CA VAL A 53 -10.81 -27.63 -21.17
C VAL A 53 -10.50 -27.81 -22.64
N ASN A 54 -9.63 -26.95 -23.20
CA ASN A 54 -9.06 -27.21 -24.52
C ASN A 54 -7.85 -28.14 -24.33
N LEU A 55 -8.00 -29.41 -24.72
CA LEU A 55 -7.00 -30.48 -24.59
C LEU A 55 -5.94 -30.47 -25.71
N ASN A 56 -5.65 -29.33 -26.31
CA ASN A 56 -4.60 -29.21 -27.32
C ASN A 56 -3.68 -28.07 -26.94
N ASN A 57 -2.62 -28.39 -26.21
CA ASN A 57 -1.24 -28.07 -26.57
C ASN A 57 -0.33 -28.48 -25.41
N ASP A 58 0.51 -29.47 -25.68
CA ASP A 58 1.80 -29.64 -25.02
C ASP A 58 2.57 -28.31 -25.15
N ASP A 59 2.99 -27.74 -24.03
CA ASP A 59 4.35 -27.24 -23.80
C ASP A 59 4.40 -26.33 -22.54
N GLU A 60 5.34 -26.69 -21.67
CA GLU A 60 5.96 -25.89 -20.60
C GLU A 60 5.14 -25.55 -19.35
N ASP A 61 5.27 -26.44 -18.36
CA ASP A 61 5.00 -26.22 -16.94
C ASP A 61 5.77 -24.99 -16.40
N ASN A 62 5.08 -23.86 -16.31
CA ASN A 62 5.41 -22.82 -15.34
C ASN A 62 4.39 -22.90 -14.20
N ASP A 63 4.83 -23.47 -13.07
CA ASP A 63 4.14 -23.45 -11.79
C ASP A 63 3.95 -22.00 -11.28
N ASP A 64 2.97 -21.29 -11.82
CA ASP A 64 2.48 -20.04 -11.24
C ASP A 64 1.53 -20.38 -10.08
N ASN A 65 2.12 -20.46 -8.89
CA ASN A 65 1.45 -20.61 -7.61
C ASN A 65 0.47 -19.45 -7.37
N GLY A 66 -0.74 -19.55 -7.91
CA GLY A 66 -2.04 -19.37 -7.25
C GLY A 66 -2.33 -18.10 -6.44
N ARG A 67 -1.45 -17.10 -6.37
CA ARG A 67 -1.76 -15.79 -5.80
C ARG A 67 -2.37 -14.97 -6.91
N ALA A 68 -3.69 -14.78 -6.85
CA ALA A 68 -4.37 -13.79 -7.67
C ALA A 68 -3.55 -12.50 -7.62
N ASN A 69 -2.87 -12.19 -8.73
CA ASN A 69 -2.12 -10.96 -8.91
C ASN A 69 -3.20 -9.87 -8.94
N ARG A 70 -3.63 -9.42 -7.75
CA ARG A 70 -4.48 -8.25 -7.59
C ARG A 70 -3.65 -7.13 -8.16
N THR A 71 -3.93 -6.78 -9.41
CA THR A 71 -3.31 -5.63 -10.01
C THR A 71 -3.83 -4.44 -9.21
N ASN A 72 -3.01 -3.93 -8.28
CA ASN A 72 -3.26 -2.71 -7.48
C ASN A 72 -3.47 -1.46 -8.38
N ALA A 73 -3.54 -1.63 -9.70
CA ALA A 73 -3.64 -0.60 -10.72
C ALA A 73 -4.82 0.35 -10.53
N GLN A 74 -5.92 -0.09 -9.89
CA GLN A 74 -7.08 0.76 -9.61
C GLN A 74 -7.21 1.20 -8.15
N ASP A 75 -6.34 0.72 -7.27
CA ASP A 75 -6.40 1.12 -5.86
C ASP A 75 -6.06 2.62 -5.72
N THR A 76 -6.63 3.30 -4.74
CA THR A 76 -6.25 4.67 -4.36
C THR A 76 -5.82 4.67 -2.91
N TYR A 77 -4.70 5.31 -2.60
CA TYR A 77 -4.11 5.25 -1.27
C TYR A 77 -4.08 6.61 -0.57
N LYS A 78 -4.28 6.56 0.74
CA LYS A 78 -3.92 7.60 1.70
C LYS A 78 -2.65 7.16 2.43
N LEU A 79 -1.67 8.05 2.51
CA LEU A 79 -0.42 7.84 3.21
C LEU A 79 -0.38 8.70 4.48
N TYR A 80 0.25 8.16 5.52
CA TYR A 80 0.65 8.89 6.71
C TYR A 80 2.17 9.05 6.64
N LEU A 81 2.61 10.31 6.60
CA LEU A 81 3.99 10.70 6.35
C LEU A 81 4.57 11.36 7.59
N GLU A 82 5.62 10.78 8.17
CA GLU A 82 6.40 11.41 9.25
C GLU A 82 7.51 12.26 8.64
N ASP A 83 7.52 13.56 8.91
CA ASP A 83 8.61 14.44 8.49
C ASP A 83 9.90 14.07 9.23
N ILE A 84 10.98 13.81 8.48
CA ILE A 84 12.25 13.36 9.06
C ILE A 84 12.85 14.40 10.01
N SER A 85 12.67 15.69 9.69
CA SER A 85 13.26 16.81 10.43
C SER A 85 12.45 17.23 11.65
N THR A 86 11.12 17.23 11.54
CA THR A 86 10.23 17.74 12.61
C THR A 86 9.52 16.65 13.39
N LYS A 87 9.54 15.40 12.91
CA LYS A 87 8.80 14.26 13.48
C LYS A 87 7.27 14.43 13.51
N ASN A 88 6.75 15.44 12.83
CA ASN A 88 5.32 15.64 12.68
C ASN A 88 4.75 14.68 11.63
N ILE A 89 3.53 14.18 11.90
CA ILE A 89 2.79 13.32 10.98
C ILE A 89 1.83 14.17 10.17
N THR A 90 1.92 14.03 8.85
CA THR A 90 1.02 14.68 7.88
C THR A 90 0.32 13.63 7.03
N GLN A 91 -0.93 13.92 6.66
CA GLN A 91 -1.67 13.07 5.75
C GLN A 91 -1.36 13.46 4.31
N ALA A 92 -1.29 12.45 3.44
CA ALA A 92 -1.09 12.65 2.02
C ALA A 92 -2.03 11.74 1.23
N TYR A 93 -2.61 12.26 0.16
CA TYR A 93 -3.51 11.51 -0.72
C TYR A 93 -2.88 11.37 -2.08
N GLU A 94 -3.12 10.21 -2.67
CA GLU A 94 -2.82 9.96 -4.06
C GLU A 94 -3.76 10.79 -4.97
N LYS A 95 -3.23 11.80 -5.67
CA LYS A 95 -3.98 12.59 -6.66
C LYS A 95 -4.03 11.90 -8.03
N GLU A 96 -3.03 11.08 -8.32
CA GLU A 96 -2.94 10.17 -9.47
C GLU A 96 -2.20 8.90 -9.05
N PRO A 97 -2.45 7.74 -9.69
CA PRO A 97 -1.76 6.48 -9.36
C PRO A 97 -0.24 6.64 -9.27
N LEU A 98 0.31 6.49 -8.05
CA LEU A 98 1.74 6.62 -7.81
C LEU A 98 2.42 5.31 -8.21
N ARG A 99 3.36 5.40 -9.15
CA ARG A 99 4.04 4.23 -9.73
C ARG A 99 4.67 3.35 -8.67
N PHE A 100 5.37 3.95 -7.69
CA PHE A 100 6.09 3.21 -6.66
C PHE A 100 5.18 2.36 -5.75
N LEU A 101 3.89 2.71 -5.62
CA LEU A 101 2.91 1.93 -4.88
C LEU A 101 2.35 0.74 -5.69
N ARG A 102 2.75 0.58 -6.96
CA ARG A 102 2.23 -0.46 -7.86
C ARG A 102 3.28 -1.51 -8.24
N VAL A 103 4.55 -1.32 -7.88
CA VAL A 103 5.66 -2.19 -8.31
C VAL A 103 5.96 -3.29 -7.30
N GLU A 104 5.83 -3.00 -6.00
CA GLU A 104 6.23 -3.93 -4.95
C GLU A 104 5.12 -4.91 -4.57
N ASN A 105 5.52 -6.17 -4.34
CA ASN A 105 4.68 -7.18 -3.71
C ASN A 105 5.25 -7.48 -2.32
N THR A 106 4.59 -6.98 -1.28
CA THR A 106 5.03 -7.17 0.11
C THR A 106 4.58 -8.49 0.71
N GLY A 107 3.79 -9.30 -0.02
CA GLY A 107 3.08 -10.45 0.53
C GLY A 107 1.93 -10.08 1.48
N THR A 108 1.60 -8.79 1.57
CA THR A 108 0.49 -8.25 2.36
C THR A 108 -0.36 -7.28 1.51
N PRO A 109 -1.54 -6.84 1.96
CA PRO A 109 -2.30 -5.78 1.29
C PRO A 109 -1.58 -4.42 1.23
N LEU A 110 -0.46 -4.24 1.93
CA LEU A 110 0.34 -3.01 1.82
C LEU A 110 1.09 -2.98 0.47
N PRO A 111 1.01 -1.88 -0.28
CA PRO A 111 1.68 -1.75 -1.57
C PRO A 111 3.21 -1.65 -1.47
N ILE A 112 3.74 -1.18 -0.33
CA ILE A 112 5.17 -1.08 -0.02
C ILE A 112 5.37 -1.36 1.48
N LYS A 113 6.60 -1.70 1.89
CA LYS A 113 6.94 -1.79 3.31
C LYS A 113 6.90 -0.41 3.97
N LEU A 114 6.49 -0.36 5.24
CA LEU A 114 6.49 0.88 6.02
C LEU A 114 7.94 1.29 6.36
N GLY A 115 8.16 2.59 6.54
CA GLY A 115 9.46 3.20 6.83
C GLY A 115 10.29 3.55 5.59
N GLY A 116 9.74 3.40 4.38
CA GLY A 116 10.40 3.89 3.17
C GLY A 116 10.47 5.42 3.12
N ARG A 117 11.56 5.97 2.59
CA ARG A 117 11.77 7.41 2.44
C ARG A 117 11.08 7.94 1.18
N LEU A 118 10.34 9.03 1.34
CA LEU A 118 9.66 9.75 0.28
C LEU A 118 10.11 11.21 0.29
N THR A 119 10.63 11.71 -0.83
CA THR A 119 10.86 13.15 -1.02
C THR A 119 9.66 13.73 -1.74
N VAL A 120 9.01 14.73 -1.12
CA VAL A 120 7.98 15.54 -1.78
C VAL A 120 8.64 16.83 -2.24
N LEU A 121 8.59 17.08 -3.54
CA LEU A 121 9.26 18.21 -4.18
C LEU A 121 8.50 19.51 -3.94
N LYS A 122 9.24 20.63 -3.91
CA LYS A 122 8.69 21.99 -3.91
C LYS A 122 7.62 22.14 -5.00
N GLY A 123 6.53 22.84 -4.66
CA GLY A 123 5.41 23.07 -5.57
C GLY A 123 4.35 21.98 -5.53
N ALA A 124 4.50 20.94 -4.70
CA ALA A 124 3.44 19.98 -4.42
C ALA A 124 2.20 20.67 -3.86
N SER A 125 1.02 20.27 -4.35
CA SER A 125 -0.25 20.84 -3.92
C SER A 125 -0.57 20.40 -2.49
N THR A 126 -1.13 21.33 -1.72
CA THR A 126 -1.62 21.10 -0.35
C THR A 126 -3.02 21.67 -0.21
N PHE A 127 -3.87 20.98 0.55
CA PHE A 127 -5.23 21.40 0.82
C PHE A 127 -5.58 21.11 2.28
N ASN A 128 -5.92 22.13 3.06
CA ASN A 128 -6.18 22.01 4.51
C ASN A 128 -5.08 21.24 5.28
N GLY A 129 -3.80 21.48 4.95
CA GLY A 129 -2.68 20.80 5.60
C GLY A 129 -2.43 19.36 5.12
N VAL A 130 -3.15 18.90 4.09
CA VAL A 130 -2.99 17.57 3.49
C VAL A 130 -2.22 17.69 2.18
N LEU A 131 -1.25 16.80 1.95
CA LEU A 131 -0.46 16.75 0.71
C LEU A 131 -1.20 16.00 -0.40
N LEU A 132 -1.19 16.53 -1.62
CA LEU A 132 -1.73 15.87 -2.80
C LEU A 132 -0.59 15.41 -3.70
N LEU A 133 -0.33 14.10 -3.66
CA LEU A 133 0.84 13.48 -4.27
C LEU A 133 0.59 13.13 -5.74
N THR A 134 1.58 13.39 -6.57
CA THR A 134 1.63 13.03 -7.99
C THR A 134 3.01 12.47 -8.31
N ASN A 135 3.16 11.71 -9.39
CA ASN A 135 4.47 11.18 -9.78
C ASN A 135 5.47 12.30 -10.11
N LYS A 136 5.00 13.49 -10.49
CA LYS A 136 5.85 14.65 -10.79
C LYS A 136 6.44 15.32 -9.55
N ASN A 137 5.80 15.19 -8.39
CA ASN A 137 6.19 15.88 -7.17
C ASN A 137 6.64 14.93 -6.06
N CYS A 138 6.84 13.65 -6.37
CA CYS A 138 7.17 12.60 -5.42
C CYS A 138 8.29 11.71 -5.95
N GLU A 139 9.30 11.49 -5.12
CA GLU A 139 10.38 10.55 -5.38
C GLU A 139 10.50 9.58 -4.20
N TYR A 140 10.20 8.31 -4.46
CA TYR A 140 10.33 7.25 -3.46
C TYR A 140 11.74 6.65 -3.53
N HIS A 141 12.43 6.61 -2.39
CA HIS A 141 13.81 6.15 -2.29
C HIS A 141 13.96 4.77 -1.64
N GLY A 142 12.84 4.12 -1.30
CA GLY A 142 12.87 2.84 -0.59
C GLY A 142 13.33 2.96 0.86
N ILE A 143 13.70 1.84 1.45
CA ILE A 143 14.17 1.77 2.84
C ILE A 143 15.65 2.17 2.90
N HIS A 144 15.97 3.15 3.74
CA HIS A 144 17.34 3.55 3.98
C HIS A 144 17.95 2.74 5.14
N PRO A 145 19.24 2.33 5.08
CA PRO A 145 19.89 1.55 6.13
C PRO A 145 19.81 2.18 7.52
N ASP A 146 19.99 3.50 7.62
CA ASP A 146 19.90 4.24 8.88
C ASP A 146 18.55 4.10 9.60
N ASP A 147 17.48 3.79 8.87
CA ASP A 147 16.13 3.69 9.42
C ASP A 147 15.74 2.22 9.75
N ALA A 148 16.66 1.26 9.59
CA ALA A 148 16.37 -0.17 9.67
C ALA A 148 15.68 -0.59 10.98
N ASN A 149 16.10 -0.02 12.12
CA ASN A 149 15.47 -0.30 13.42
C ASN A 149 14.02 0.19 13.45
N TYR A 150 13.75 1.40 12.95
CA TYR A 150 12.41 1.96 12.94
C TYR A 150 11.49 1.23 11.95
N VAL A 151 12.03 0.89 10.78
CA VAL A 151 11.36 0.04 9.78
C VAL A 151 10.97 -1.31 10.40
N SER A 152 11.86 -1.94 11.18
CA SER A 152 11.55 -3.19 11.88
C SER A 152 10.36 -3.02 12.83
N ILE A 153 10.34 -1.96 13.64
CA ILE A 153 9.24 -1.66 14.59
C ILE A 153 7.91 -1.43 13.85
N LEU A 154 7.93 -0.70 12.74
CA LEU A 154 6.73 -0.39 11.96
C LEU A 154 6.11 -1.65 11.32
N ASN A 155 6.95 -2.56 10.83
CA ASN A 155 6.49 -3.74 10.11
C ASN A 155 6.32 -4.99 11.01
N ASP A 156 6.89 -4.99 12.22
CA ASP A 156 6.71 -6.10 13.17
C ASP A 156 5.23 -6.22 13.58
N GLY A 157 4.69 -7.44 13.50
CA GLY A 157 3.30 -7.72 13.80
C GLY A 157 2.27 -6.96 12.95
N VAL A 158 2.65 -6.46 11.76
CA VAL A 158 1.79 -5.58 10.93
C VAL A 158 0.41 -6.17 10.66
N ILE A 159 0.30 -7.48 10.44
CA ILE A 159 -0.97 -8.16 10.20
C ILE A 159 -1.92 -7.97 11.39
N LYS A 160 -1.45 -8.27 12.60
CA LYS A 160 -2.27 -8.15 13.83
C LYS A 160 -2.66 -6.69 14.11
N LYS A 161 -1.70 -5.77 13.96
CA LYS A 161 -1.92 -4.33 14.13
C LYS A 161 -2.99 -3.81 13.17
N GLN A 162 -2.98 -4.26 11.91
CA GLN A 162 -3.97 -3.83 10.92
C GLN A 162 -5.36 -4.42 11.18
N ILE A 163 -5.44 -5.69 11.62
CA ILE A 163 -6.72 -6.29 12.02
C ILE A 163 -7.34 -5.52 13.20
N GLU A 164 -6.53 -5.18 14.21
CA GLU A 164 -6.97 -4.39 15.35
C GLU A 164 -7.45 -3.00 14.91
N LEU A 165 -6.64 -2.28 14.12
CA LEU A 165 -6.97 -0.95 13.61
C LEU A 165 -8.30 -0.93 12.84
N LEU A 166 -8.57 -1.97 12.04
CA LEU A 166 -9.78 -2.09 11.21
C LEU A 166 -11.00 -2.64 11.97
N SER A 167 -10.81 -3.18 13.18
CA SER A 167 -11.89 -3.72 14.02
C SER A 167 -12.44 -2.71 15.04
N LEU A 168 -11.76 -1.58 15.24
CA LEU A 168 -12.26 -0.41 15.99
C LEU A 168 -13.48 0.23 15.32
#